data_AF-A0A7W9S4L9-F1
#
_entry.id   AF-A0A7W9S4L9-F1
#
_cell.length_a   1.000
_cell.length_b   1.000
_cell.length_c   1.000
_cell.angle_alpha   90.00
_cell.angle_beta   90.00
_cell.angle_gamma   90.00
#
_symmetry.space_group_name_H-M   'P 1'
#
loop_
_entity.id
_entity.type
_entity.pdbx_description
1 polymer ?
#
loop_
_entity_poly.entity_id
_entity_poly.type
_entity_poly.pdbx_seq_one_letter_code
_entity_poly.pdbx_strand_id
1 'polypeptide(L)'
;MVTSITKSDWEAFMAVGRVPLSVRELVLQSWQRSARSGVTSLKSAPKVGESELLAGRRDARRLRLGARAALQKAGYLLNHSGNMLLLCNDKGVVLDVAGDEATQARGRENHLHVGGRWCESAIGTNAIGTAIHLRRPTQISSVEHYCEEIHRWNCAATPITDPADGRLLGVVDISWPNDVEQMNAAALSATLALQIESDLGRHYAMERARLVERLHMQRPRLSSDPVLVLDRAGRDLFATEDFRRLCADPEALNSLRARIPDLMEQVPEVIAEELSGALPGADLEVIAEGEDAVGVMLSLRRTRPVPVNPGAELDRIARIGPVTFELCSQAQRLAGAHIPILIEGETGTGKTFLAQAIHRASPQASGRFEMLNCSTLTHEGLREDLARETRRSAMLEQLAESGGALCLDRPGATPSEAQKLLLSLLEQVSARARTGIKLLSLSSTPLYEAMEEGRFRGDLYYRLAGARLVIPPLRTRRQEIIPR
;
A
#
# COMPACT_ATOMS: atom_id res chain seq x y z
N MET A 1 -31.05 44.75 -21.58
CA MET A 1 -30.92 44.71 -20.11
C MET A 1 -31.50 43.40 -19.66
N VAL A 2 -30.70 42.47 -19.14
CA VAL A 2 -31.26 41.29 -18.47
C VAL A 2 -31.92 41.83 -17.20
N THR A 3 -33.24 41.80 -17.16
CA THR A 3 -33.99 42.21 -15.98
C THR A 3 -33.57 41.30 -14.83
N SER A 4 -33.07 41.87 -13.74
CA SER A 4 -32.80 41.12 -12.51
C SER A 4 -34.12 40.68 -11.89
N ILE A 5 -34.14 39.53 -11.23
CA ILE A 5 -35.32 39.09 -10.49
C ILE A 5 -35.65 40.08 -9.36
N THR A 6 -36.93 40.24 -9.06
CA THR A 6 -37.41 41.14 -8.00
C THR A 6 -37.93 40.35 -6.80
N LYS A 7 -38.18 41.05 -5.68
CA LYS A 7 -38.83 40.41 -4.51
C LYS A 7 -40.21 39.86 -4.86
N SER A 8 -40.99 40.58 -5.66
CA SER A 8 -42.32 40.13 -6.10
C SER A 8 -42.26 38.86 -6.96
N ASP A 9 -41.21 38.72 -7.78
CA ASP A 9 -40.96 37.50 -8.56
C ASP A 9 -40.70 36.29 -7.64
N TRP A 10 -39.87 36.47 -6.60
CA TRP A 10 -39.64 35.45 -5.57
C TRP A 10 -40.91 35.13 -4.78
N GLU A 11 -41.68 36.14 -4.35
CA GLU A 11 -42.95 35.95 -3.63
C GLU A 11 -43.95 35.16 -4.47
N ALA A 12 -44.06 35.45 -5.77
CA ALA A 12 -44.94 34.73 -6.69
C ALA A 12 -44.51 33.28 -6.89
N PHE A 13 -43.20 33.01 -6.93
CA PHE A 13 -42.68 31.64 -6.94
C PHE A 13 -43.03 30.90 -5.64
N MET A 14 -42.79 31.52 -4.48
CA MET A 14 -43.03 30.90 -3.17
C MET A 14 -44.52 30.64 -2.90
N ALA A 15 -45.41 31.54 -3.35
CA ALA A 15 -46.84 31.43 -3.10
C ALA A 15 -47.54 30.43 -4.02
N VAL A 16 -47.23 30.44 -5.32
CA VAL A 16 -47.99 29.69 -6.34
C VAL A 16 -47.11 28.95 -7.35
N GLY A 17 -45.79 28.88 -7.14
CA GLY A 17 -44.86 28.21 -8.05
C GLY A 17 -44.67 28.94 -9.39
N ARG A 18 -45.06 30.22 -9.48
CA ARG A 18 -44.94 30.98 -10.73
C ARG A 18 -43.48 31.26 -11.04
N VAL A 19 -43.02 30.82 -12.22
CA VAL A 19 -41.65 31.02 -12.67
C VAL A 19 -41.48 32.39 -13.34
N PRO A 20 -40.59 33.26 -12.83
CA PRO A 20 -40.29 34.56 -13.45
C PRO A 20 -39.51 34.38 -14.76
N LEU A 21 -39.75 35.20 -15.78
CA LEU A 21 -38.99 35.11 -17.04
C LEU A 21 -37.53 35.57 -16.92
N SER A 22 -37.24 36.42 -15.92
CA SER A 22 -35.92 36.97 -15.61
C SER A 22 -35.03 36.03 -14.78
N VAL A 23 -35.60 34.93 -14.24
CA VAL A 23 -34.84 34.05 -13.36
C VAL A 23 -33.76 33.30 -14.15
N ARG A 24 -32.54 33.28 -13.60
CA ARG A 24 -31.47 32.45 -14.16
C ARG A 24 -31.85 30.98 -13.99
N GLU A 25 -31.63 30.18 -15.02
CA GLU A 25 -31.95 28.74 -15.01
C GLU A 25 -31.36 28.02 -13.79
N LEU A 26 -30.11 28.36 -13.42
CA LEU A 26 -29.45 27.82 -12.24
C LEU A 26 -30.23 28.09 -10.94
N VAL A 27 -30.74 29.31 -10.78
CA VAL A 27 -31.49 29.74 -9.59
C VAL A 27 -32.84 29.06 -9.56
N LEU A 28 -33.55 28.99 -10.69
CA LEU A 28 -34.82 28.28 -10.80
C LEU A 28 -34.70 26.80 -10.42
N GLN A 29 -33.69 26.11 -10.96
CA GLN A 29 -33.44 24.70 -10.61
C GLN A 29 -33.16 24.54 -9.12
N SER A 30 -32.39 25.45 -8.51
CA SER A 30 -32.13 25.44 -7.06
C SER A 30 -33.39 25.73 -6.24
N TRP A 31 -34.22 26.69 -6.65
CA TRP A 31 -35.50 26.98 -6.01
C TRP A 31 -36.42 25.76 -6.03
N GLN A 32 -36.49 25.05 -7.16
CA GLN A 32 -37.27 23.82 -7.28
C GLN A 32 -36.75 22.70 -6.37
N ARG A 33 -35.43 22.51 -6.27
CA ARG A 33 -34.82 21.54 -5.33
C ARG A 33 -35.11 21.90 -3.86
N SER A 34 -35.02 23.18 -3.53
CA SER A 34 -35.30 23.72 -2.20
C SER A 34 -36.76 23.48 -1.81
N ALA A 35 -37.69 23.77 -2.73
CA ALA A 35 -39.13 23.52 -2.53
C ALA A 35 -39.43 22.02 -2.32
N ARG A 36 -38.81 21.12 -3.10
CA ARG A 36 -38.95 19.66 -2.91
C ARG A 36 -38.41 19.17 -1.57
N SER A 37 -37.45 19.90 -0.98
CA SER A 37 -36.87 19.58 0.33
C SER A 37 -37.71 20.09 1.50
N GLY A 38 -38.82 20.79 1.24
CA GLY A 38 -39.73 21.27 2.28
C GLY A 38 -39.16 22.42 3.11
N VAL A 39 -38.20 23.18 2.58
CA VAL A 39 -37.66 24.36 3.26
C VAL A 39 -38.73 25.45 3.30
N THR A 40 -39.15 25.88 4.49
CA THR A 40 -40.17 26.93 4.62
C THR A 40 -39.94 27.80 5.87
N SER A 41 -40.12 29.12 5.73
CA SER A 41 -40.22 30.08 6.85
C SER A 41 -39.04 30.08 7.84
N LEU A 42 -37.83 29.74 7.38
CA LEU A 42 -36.62 29.81 8.19
C LEU A 42 -36.12 31.25 8.30
N LYS A 43 -35.47 31.58 9.42
CA LYS A 43 -34.81 32.88 9.62
C LYS A 43 -33.29 32.81 9.63
N SER A 44 -32.78 31.62 9.91
CA SER A 44 -31.36 31.32 10.00
C SER A 44 -31.12 29.86 9.62
N ALA A 45 -29.91 29.56 9.18
CA ALA A 45 -29.51 28.20 8.88
C ALA A 45 -29.56 27.31 10.14
N PRO A 46 -29.95 26.03 10.05
CA PRO A 46 -29.79 25.09 11.16
C PRO A 46 -28.33 25.03 11.63
N LYS A 47 -28.12 24.84 12.93
CA LYS A 47 -26.79 24.63 13.52
C LYS A 47 -26.56 23.17 13.82
N VAL A 48 -25.35 22.70 13.56
CA VAL A 48 -24.92 21.39 14.04
C VAL A 48 -24.54 21.47 15.51
N GLY A 49 -24.69 20.35 16.24
CA GLY A 49 -24.24 20.24 17.62
C GLY A 49 -22.70 20.24 17.73
N GLU A 50 -22.18 20.47 18.92
CA GLU A 50 -20.73 20.54 19.16
C GLU A 50 -19.99 19.25 18.77
N SER A 51 -20.54 18.08 19.13
CA SER A 51 -19.95 16.79 18.77
C SER A 51 -19.91 16.57 17.25
N GLU A 52 -20.95 16.99 16.52
CA GLU A 52 -20.98 16.91 15.06
C GLU A 52 -19.99 17.89 14.43
N LEU A 53 -19.85 19.11 14.97
CA LEU A 53 -18.87 20.08 14.50
C LEU A 53 -17.43 19.59 14.70
N LEU A 54 -17.14 18.99 15.85
CA LEU A 54 -15.82 18.42 16.15
C LEU A 54 -15.50 17.26 15.20
N ALA A 55 -16.46 16.35 14.99
CA ALA A 55 -16.32 15.28 14.00
C ALA A 55 -16.12 15.84 12.58
N GLY A 56 -16.95 16.79 12.16
CA GLY A 56 -16.84 17.42 10.84
C GLY A 56 -15.52 18.17 10.62
N ARG A 57 -14.96 18.80 11.67
CA ARG A 57 -13.62 19.43 11.61
C ARG A 57 -12.49 18.41 11.57
N ARG A 58 -12.66 17.23 12.18
CA ARG A 58 -11.73 16.11 12.10
C ARG A 58 -11.75 15.50 10.71
N ASP A 59 -12.94 15.19 10.19
CA ASP A 59 -13.13 14.60 8.86
C ASP A 59 -12.66 15.55 7.74
N ALA A 60 -12.77 16.87 7.95
CA ALA A 60 -12.28 17.88 7.04
C ALA A 60 -10.86 18.39 7.38
N ARG A 61 -10.07 17.66 8.18
CA ARG A 61 -8.75 18.10 8.66
C ARG A 61 -7.83 18.48 7.50
N ARG A 62 -7.81 17.71 6.40
CA ARG A 62 -7.01 18.04 5.21
C ARG A 62 -7.45 19.32 4.52
N LEU A 63 -8.74 19.46 4.26
CA LEU A 63 -9.30 20.69 3.70
C LEU A 63 -8.85 21.90 4.52
N ARG A 64 -8.97 21.81 5.85
CA ARG A 64 -8.55 22.88 6.78
C ARG A 64 -7.04 23.12 6.76
N LEU A 65 -6.23 22.06 6.63
CA LEU A 65 -4.77 22.18 6.50
C LEU A 65 -4.38 22.93 5.23
N GLY A 66 -4.89 22.51 4.07
CA GLY A 66 -4.65 23.18 2.79
C GLY A 66 -5.20 24.61 2.76
N ALA A 67 -6.32 24.85 3.46
CA ALA A 67 -6.94 26.16 3.52
C ALA A 67 -6.26 27.14 4.48
N ARG A 68 -5.45 26.66 5.43
CA ARG A 68 -4.91 27.48 6.52
C ARG A 68 -4.20 28.74 6.04
N ALA A 69 -3.29 28.61 5.06
CA ALA A 69 -2.51 29.74 4.56
C ALA A 69 -3.37 30.72 3.75
N ALA A 70 -4.29 30.20 2.94
CA ALA A 70 -5.23 31.00 2.15
C ALA A 70 -6.18 31.79 3.07
N LEU A 71 -6.80 31.14 4.05
CA LEU A 71 -7.70 31.77 5.02
C LEU A 71 -6.99 32.84 5.86
N GLN A 72 -5.77 32.58 6.33
CA GLN A 72 -5.02 33.57 7.12
C GLN A 72 -4.69 34.83 6.31
N LYS A 73 -4.15 34.65 5.09
CA LYS A 73 -3.77 35.78 4.21
C LYS A 73 -4.99 36.55 3.73
N ALA A 74 -6.00 35.84 3.23
CA ALA A 74 -7.24 36.45 2.74
C ALA A 74 -8.00 37.11 3.90
N GLY A 75 -8.06 36.49 5.06
CA GLY A 75 -8.68 37.05 6.25
C GLY A 75 -8.07 38.40 6.65
N TYR A 76 -6.74 38.50 6.64
CA TYR A 76 -6.04 39.76 6.88
C TYR A 76 -6.38 40.83 5.83
N LEU A 77 -6.38 40.46 4.54
CA LEU A 77 -6.66 41.40 3.44
C LEU A 77 -8.12 41.84 3.36
N LEU A 78 -9.06 40.98 3.78
CA LEU A 78 -10.49 41.26 3.77
C LEU A 78 -10.96 42.00 5.04
N ASN A 79 -10.09 42.18 6.04
CA ASN A 79 -10.48 42.95 7.20
C ASN A 79 -10.81 44.40 6.82
N HIS A 80 -11.89 44.97 7.36
CA HIS A 80 -12.41 46.30 7.00
C HIS A 80 -12.88 46.45 5.55
N SER A 81 -13.06 45.36 4.80
CA SER A 81 -13.54 45.40 3.42
C SER A 81 -15.06 45.26 3.27
N GLY A 82 -15.77 44.94 4.36
CA GLY A 82 -17.20 44.56 4.32
C GLY A 82 -17.47 43.15 3.77
N ASN A 83 -16.43 42.33 3.61
CA ASN A 83 -16.53 40.96 3.13
C ASN A 83 -16.08 39.98 4.22
N MET A 84 -16.71 38.81 4.24
CA MET A 84 -16.24 37.67 5.03
C MET A 84 -16.05 36.45 4.15
N LEU A 85 -15.18 35.57 4.62
CA LEU A 85 -14.77 34.33 3.98
C LEU A 85 -15.21 33.16 4.85
N LEU A 86 -15.84 32.15 4.25
CA LEU A 86 -16.26 30.94 4.93
C LEU A 86 -15.64 29.72 4.26
N LEU A 87 -15.09 28.82 5.07
CA LEU A 87 -14.71 27.48 4.64
C LEU A 87 -15.77 26.50 5.12
N CYS A 88 -16.37 25.75 4.19
CA CYS A 88 -17.40 24.76 4.49
C CYS A 88 -16.95 23.37 4.07
N ASN A 89 -17.37 22.33 4.78
CA ASN A 89 -17.22 20.95 4.29
C ASN A 89 -18.20 20.65 3.14
N ASP A 90 -18.06 19.45 2.57
CA ASP A 90 -18.91 18.87 1.53
C ASP A 90 -20.41 18.77 1.89
N LYS A 91 -20.75 18.82 3.18
CA LYS A 91 -22.12 18.85 3.72
C LYS A 91 -22.66 20.28 3.92
N GLY A 92 -21.88 21.30 3.58
CA GLY A 92 -22.25 22.70 3.73
C GLY A 92 -22.18 23.21 5.17
N VAL A 93 -21.50 22.52 6.07
CA VAL A 93 -21.26 22.99 7.44
C VAL A 93 -20.06 23.93 7.44
N VAL A 94 -20.25 25.14 7.97
CA VAL A 94 -19.17 26.13 8.13
C VAL A 94 -18.16 25.63 9.16
N LEU A 95 -16.92 25.45 8.74
CA LEU A 95 -15.80 24.99 9.56
C LEU A 95 -14.99 26.14 10.12
N ASP A 96 -14.69 27.15 9.31
CA ASP A 96 -13.85 28.30 9.66
C ASP A 96 -14.38 29.56 8.98
N VAL A 97 -14.10 30.72 9.59
CA VAL A 97 -14.52 32.04 9.11
C VAL A 97 -13.35 33.02 9.26
N ALA A 98 -13.20 33.92 8.30
CA ALA A 98 -12.22 35.01 8.33
C ALA A 98 -12.73 36.26 7.61
N GLY A 99 -12.02 37.39 7.72
CA GLY A 99 -12.38 38.66 7.05
C GLY A 99 -12.94 39.69 8.02
N ASP A 100 -13.77 40.61 7.53
CA ASP A 100 -14.26 41.76 8.28
C ASP A 100 -15.10 41.38 9.52
N GLU A 101 -14.71 41.85 10.70
CA GLU A 101 -15.35 41.48 11.97
C GLU A 101 -16.80 41.96 12.08
N ALA A 102 -17.12 43.15 11.56
CA ALA A 102 -18.49 43.68 11.59
C ALA A 102 -19.42 42.86 10.70
N THR A 103 -18.94 42.45 9.54
CA THR A 103 -19.65 41.57 8.61
C THR A 103 -19.84 40.18 9.21
N GLN A 104 -18.81 39.62 9.87
CA GLN A 104 -18.94 38.37 10.61
C GLN A 104 -19.98 38.47 11.73
N ALA A 105 -20.03 39.59 12.47
CA ALA A 105 -21.03 39.81 13.50
C ALA A 105 -22.46 39.83 12.92
N ARG A 106 -22.68 40.50 11.78
CA ARG A 106 -23.96 40.46 11.04
C ARG A 106 -24.30 39.04 10.58
N GLY A 107 -23.32 38.30 10.08
CA GLY A 107 -23.48 36.92 9.64
C GLY A 107 -23.99 35.99 10.75
N ARG A 108 -23.67 36.28 12.00
CA ARG A 108 -24.12 35.48 13.15
C ARG A 108 -25.64 35.44 13.31
N GLU A 109 -26.35 36.49 12.91
CA GLU A 109 -27.81 36.56 12.99
C GLU A 109 -28.50 35.49 12.13
N ASN A 110 -27.95 35.18 10.95
CA ASN A 110 -28.47 34.13 10.06
C ASN A 110 -27.75 32.78 10.24
N HIS A 111 -26.88 32.65 11.24
CA HIS A 111 -26.00 31.50 11.44
C HIS A 111 -24.98 31.26 10.31
N LEU A 112 -24.54 32.32 9.64
CA LEU A 112 -23.45 32.30 8.66
C LEU A 112 -22.10 32.40 9.41
N HIS A 113 -21.87 31.43 10.29
CA HIS A 113 -20.66 31.28 11.09
C HIS A 113 -20.40 29.81 11.40
N VAL A 114 -19.27 29.50 12.05
CA VAL A 114 -18.87 28.12 12.43
C VAL A 114 -20.05 27.34 13.03
N GLY A 115 -20.34 26.18 12.44
CA GLY A 115 -21.43 25.28 12.83
C GLY A 115 -22.76 25.49 12.09
N GLY A 116 -22.93 26.55 11.30
CA GLY A 116 -24.11 26.72 10.45
C GLY A 116 -24.10 25.74 9.28
N ARG A 117 -25.26 25.13 8.97
CA ARG A 117 -25.45 24.17 7.86
C ARG A 117 -26.20 24.83 6.69
N TRP A 118 -25.48 25.01 5.57
CA TRP A 118 -25.89 25.79 4.42
C TRP A 118 -26.13 24.97 3.14
N CYS A 119 -26.35 23.65 3.25
CA CYS A 119 -26.82 22.87 2.10
C CYS A 119 -28.25 23.29 1.70
N GLU A 120 -28.61 23.15 0.42
CA GLU A 120 -29.92 23.59 -0.10
C GLU A 120 -31.09 22.92 0.64
N SER A 121 -30.94 21.66 1.03
CA SER A 121 -31.98 20.95 1.79
C SER A 121 -32.18 21.47 3.21
N ALA A 122 -31.24 22.25 3.76
CA ALA A 122 -31.32 22.80 5.11
C ALA A 122 -31.84 24.25 5.16
N ILE A 123 -31.49 25.09 4.19
CA ILE A 123 -31.85 26.53 4.20
C ILE A 123 -32.31 27.06 2.84
N GLY A 124 -32.44 26.18 1.85
CA GLY A 124 -32.82 26.53 0.49
C GLY A 124 -31.65 27.13 -0.30
N THR A 125 -31.95 27.64 -1.49
CA THR A 125 -30.98 28.25 -2.42
C THR A 125 -30.12 29.31 -1.74
N ASN A 126 -28.82 29.04 -1.78
CA ASN A 126 -27.73 29.90 -1.33
C ASN A 126 -26.45 29.49 -2.07
N ALA A 127 -25.42 30.32 -2.10
CA ALA A 127 -24.22 30.02 -2.90
C ALA A 127 -23.50 28.75 -2.45
N ILE A 128 -23.32 28.53 -1.14
CA ILE A 128 -22.61 27.35 -0.59
C ILE A 128 -23.29 26.05 -1.03
N GLY A 129 -24.57 25.88 -0.71
CA GLY A 129 -25.33 24.67 -1.04
C GLY A 129 -25.46 24.44 -2.54
N THR A 130 -25.63 25.52 -3.31
CA THR A 130 -25.75 25.43 -4.77
C THR A 130 -24.42 25.05 -5.42
N ALA A 131 -23.29 25.59 -4.93
CA ALA A 131 -21.96 25.23 -5.40
C ALA A 131 -21.62 23.76 -5.09
N ILE A 132 -21.98 23.25 -3.90
CA ILE A 132 -21.87 21.82 -3.53
C ILE A 132 -22.62 20.95 -4.55
N HIS A 133 -23.88 21.29 -4.81
CA HIS A 133 -24.73 20.51 -5.70
C HIS A 133 -24.21 20.50 -7.14
N LEU A 134 -23.81 21.66 -7.66
CA LEU A 134 -23.41 21.80 -9.06
C LEU A 134 -21.94 21.45 -9.32
N ARG A 135 -21.11 21.36 -8.28
CA ARG A 135 -19.65 21.20 -8.39
C ARG A 135 -19.00 22.23 -9.32
N ARG A 136 -19.49 23.48 -9.28
CA ARG A 136 -18.90 24.62 -10.01
C ARG A 136 -19.04 25.94 -9.22
N PRO A 137 -18.18 26.95 -9.50
CA PRO A 137 -18.34 28.29 -8.96
C PRO A 137 -19.76 28.82 -9.17
N THR A 138 -20.36 29.32 -8.10
CA THR A 138 -21.76 29.78 -8.10
C THR A 138 -21.89 31.07 -7.32
N GLN A 139 -22.61 32.02 -7.89
CA GLN A 139 -22.99 33.26 -7.23
C GLN A 139 -24.51 33.32 -7.09
N ILE A 140 -24.97 33.69 -5.89
CA ILE A 140 -26.38 33.92 -5.55
C ILE A 140 -26.47 35.29 -4.89
N SER A 141 -27.35 36.14 -5.40
CA SER A 141 -27.46 37.54 -5.00
C SER A 141 -28.86 37.89 -4.51
N SER A 142 -28.94 38.57 -3.37
CA SER A 142 -30.16 39.14 -2.83
C SER A 142 -31.36 38.19 -2.88
N VAL A 143 -32.44 38.55 -3.59
CA VAL A 143 -33.70 37.80 -3.67
C VAL A 143 -33.59 36.46 -4.40
N GLU A 144 -32.42 36.13 -4.98
CA GLU A 144 -32.15 34.78 -5.50
C GLU A 144 -32.01 33.76 -4.37
N HIS A 145 -31.72 34.20 -3.14
CA HIS A 145 -31.77 33.33 -1.99
C HIS A 145 -33.19 32.84 -1.73
N TYR A 146 -33.34 31.54 -1.46
CA TYR A 146 -34.66 30.96 -1.24
C TYR A 146 -35.28 31.45 0.08
N CYS A 147 -34.45 31.68 1.08
CA CYS A 147 -34.86 32.18 2.39
C CYS A 147 -34.84 33.73 2.39
N GLU A 148 -35.99 34.34 2.72
CA GLU A 148 -36.19 35.79 2.70
C GLU A 148 -35.23 36.56 3.60
N GLU A 149 -34.96 36.05 4.81
CA GLU A 149 -34.07 36.69 5.79
C GLU A 149 -32.60 36.75 5.32
N ILE A 150 -32.27 36.06 4.23
CA ILE A 150 -30.95 36.02 3.60
C ILE A 150 -30.87 36.98 2.40
N HIS A 151 -31.98 37.59 1.96
CA HIS A 151 -32.04 38.53 0.82
C HIS A 151 -31.16 39.78 0.98
N ARG A 152 -30.69 40.05 2.20
CA ARG A 152 -29.73 41.11 2.55
C ARG A 152 -28.26 40.77 2.22
N TRP A 153 -27.99 39.54 1.79
CA TRP A 153 -26.67 39.02 1.47
C TRP A 153 -26.49 38.75 -0.02
N ASN A 154 -25.23 38.83 -0.44
CA ASN A 154 -24.74 38.29 -1.69
C ASN A 154 -23.60 37.33 -1.36
N CYS A 155 -23.53 36.24 -2.11
CA CYS A 155 -22.59 35.16 -1.83
C CYS A 155 -21.99 34.63 -3.14
N ALA A 156 -20.69 34.37 -3.12
CA ALA A 156 -19.96 33.72 -4.20
C ALA A 156 -19.14 32.57 -3.64
N ALA A 157 -19.51 31.36 -4.06
CA ALA A 157 -18.99 30.12 -3.54
C ALA A 157 -18.28 29.32 -4.65
N THR A 158 -17.09 28.82 -4.35
CA THR A 158 -16.35 27.93 -5.25
C THR A 158 -16.04 26.59 -4.56
N PRO A 159 -16.38 25.46 -5.19
CA PRO A 159 -15.99 24.14 -4.71
C PRO A 159 -14.48 23.94 -4.65
N ILE A 160 -14.04 23.18 -3.66
CA ILE A 160 -12.66 22.75 -3.48
C ILE A 160 -12.65 21.24 -3.67
N THR A 161 -11.86 20.78 -4.63
CA THR A 161 -11.72 19.38 -4.99
C THR A 161 -10.39 18.82 -4.50
N ASP A 162 -10.36 17.54 -4.20
CA ASP A 162 -9.15 16.84 -3.81
C ASP A 162 -8.26 16.67 -5.06
N PRO A 163 -7.02 17.22 -5.08
CA PRO A 163 -6.16 17.10 -6.25
C PRO A 163 -5.68 15.66 -6.49
N ALA A 164 -5.92 14.73 -5.56
CA ALA A 164 -5.55 13.33 -5.73
C ALA A 164 -6.56 12.52 -6.55
N ASP A 165 -7.86 12.74 -6.37
CA ASP A 165 -8.94 11.91 -6.95
C ASP A 165 -10.13 12.70 -7.51
N GLY A 166 -10.15 14.03 -7.35
CA GLY A 166 -11.21 14.91 -7.82
C GLY A 166 -12.49 14.90 -6.98
N ARG A 167 -12.51 14.26 -5.81
CA ARG A 167 -13.68 14.29 -4.92
C ARG A 167 -13.89 15.70 -4.36
N LEU A 168 -15.14 16.05 -4.06
CA LEU A 168 -15.47 17.32 -3.42
C LEU A 168 -15.04 17.26 -1.94
N LEU A 169 -14.15 18.14 -1.52
CA LEU A 169 -13.75 18.26 -0.11
C LEU A 169 -14.61 19.28 0.64
N GLY A 170 -15.03 20.34 -0.06
CA GLY A 170 -15.78 21.43 0.54
C GLY A 170 -15.95 22.62 -0.39
N VAL A 171 -16.22 23.77 0.20
CA VAL A 171 -16.45 25.03 -0.53
C VAL A 171 -15.78 26.17 0.21
N VAL A 172 -15.18 27.10 -0.54
CA VAL A 172 -14.85 28.43 -0.05
C VAL A 172 -15.90 29.42 -0.55
N ASP A 173 -16.47 30.19 0.36
CA ASP A 173 -17.49 31.19 0.08
C ASP A 173 -17.03 32.58 0.52
N ILE A 174 -17.37 33.57 -0.29
CA ILE A 174 -17.23 34.98 0.05
C ILE A 174 -18.63 35.56 0.13
N SER A 175 -18.95 36.09 1.30
CA SER A 175 -20.25 36.67 1.61
C SER A 175 -20.10 38.14 1.96
N TRP A 176 -21.00 38.97 1.41
CA TRP A 176 -21.02 40.41 1.67
C TRP A 176 -22.46 40.94 1.70
N PRO A 177 -22.73 42.01 2.46
CA PRO A 177 -24.04 42.66 2.49
C PRO A 177 -24.42 43.39 1.19
N ASN A 178 -25.71 43.62 0.95
CA ASN A 178 -26.18 44.39 -0.22
C ASN A 178 -25.70 45.84 -0.28
N ASP A 179 -25.36 46.43 0.87
CA ASP A 179 -24.83 47.80 0.98
C ASP A 179 -23.34 47.89 0.61
N VAL A 180 -22.69 46.76 0.31
CA VAL A 180 -21.30 46.69 -0.12
C VAL A 180 -21.23 46.31 -1.59
N GLU A 181 -20.60 47.16 -2.40
CA GLU A 181 -20.34 46.85 -3.80
C GLU A 181 -19.11 45.95 -3.91
N GLN A 182 -19.27 44.79 -4.55
CA GLN A 182 -18.18 43.83 -4.72
C GLN A 182 -18.23 43.21 -6.11
N MET A 183 -17.34 43.67 -6.99
CA MET A 183 -17.34 43.28 -8.40
C MET A 183 -16.57 41.97 -8.67
N ASN A 184 -15.67 41.58 -7.76
CA ASN A 184 -14.72 40.48 -8.00
C ASN A 184 -14.83 39.31 -7.02
N ALA A 185 -15.90 39.21 -6.23
CA ALA A 185 -16.06 38.13 -5.24
C ALA A 185 -16.02 36.73 -5.87
N ALA A 186 -16.65 36.53 -7.04
CA ALA A 186 -16.60 35.26 -7.74
C ALA A 186 -15.16 34.87 -8.13
N ALA A 187 -14.40 35.79 -8.72
CA ALA A 187 -13.01 35.57 -9.10
C ALA A 187 -12.10 35.34 -7.88
N LEU A 188 -12.35 36.06 -6.78
CA LEU A 188 -11.61 35.89 -5.53
C LEU A 188 -11.90 34.52 -4.90
N SER A 189 -13.17 34.10 -4.83
CA SER A 189 -13.54 32.77 -4.31
C SER A 189 -12.89 31.65 -5.14
N ALA A 190 -12.86 31.80 -6.46
CA ALA A 190 -12.24 30.83 -7.36
C ALA A 190 -10.72 30.78 -7.21
N THR A 191 -10.08 31.95 -7.06
CA THR A 191 -8.63 32.03 -6.84
C THR A 191 -8.23 31.42 -5.51
N LEU A 192 -9.03 31.64 -4.46
CA LEU A 192 -8.82 31.01 -3.16
C LEU A 192 -8.99 29.50 -3.26
N ALA A 193 -10.03 29.00 -3.94
CA ALA A 193 -10.19 27.56 -4.15
C ALA A 193 -8.95 26.95 -4.84
N LEU A 194 -8.48 27.54 -5.94
CA LEU A 194 -7.28 27.09 -6.65
C LEU A 194 -6.03 27.13 -5.76
N GLN A 195 -5.89 28.15 -4.91
CA GLN A 195 -4.77 28.24 -3.97
C GLN A 195 -4.83 27.11 -2.93
N ILE A 196 -6.02 26.81 -2.40
CA ILE A 196 -6.25 25.73 -1.45
C ILE A 196 -5.91 24.38 -2.08
N GLU A 197 -6.39 24.11 -3.30
CA GLU A 197 -6.10 22.89 -4.06
C GLU A 197 -4.60 22.74 -4.36
N SER A 198 -3.93 23.85 -4.72
CA SER A 198 -2.48 23.86 -4.94
C SER A 198 -1.69 23.56 -3.66
N ASP A 199 -2.09 24.16 -2.53
CA ASP A 199 -1.47 23.88 -1.23
C ASP A 199 -1.73 22.42 -0.79
N LEU A 200 -2.92 21.87 -1.01
CA LEU A 200 -3.21 20.43 -0.82
C LEU A 200 -2.29 19.55 -1.66
N GLY A 201 -2.13 19.85 -2.95
CA GLY A 201 -1.23 19.13 -3.85
C GLY A 201 0.23 19.16 -3.36
N ARG A 202 0.69 20.31 -2.85
CA ARG A 202 2.02 20.44 -2.23
C ARG A 202 2.15 19.57 -0.98
N HIS A 203 1.13 19.53 -0.12
CA HIS A 203 1.14 18.67 1.05
C HIS A 203 1.24 17.19 0.67
N TYR A 204 0.48 16.74 -0.33
CA TYR A 204 0.60 15.37 -0.85
C TYR A 204 1.98 15.05 -1.42
N ALA A 205 2.60 15.99 -2.13
CA ALA A 205 3.95 15.79 -2.64
C ALA A 205 4.98 15.65 -1.50
N MET A 206 4.87 16.49 -0.46
CA MET A 206 5.75 16.42 0.73
C MET A 206 5.59 15.09 1.48
N GLU A 207 4.36 14.63 1.64
CA GLU A 207 4.04 13.35 2.29
C GLU A 207 4.58 12.16 1.52
N ARG A 208 4.42 12.16 0.18
CA ARG A 208 5.03 11.14 -0.67
C ARG A 208 6.56 11.15 -0.57
N ALA A 209 7.18 12.34 -0.55
CA ALA A 209 8.63 12.44 -0.36
C ALA A 209 9.09 11.85 0.98
N ARG A 210 8.33 12.08 2.06
CA ARG A 210 8.60 11.51 3.40
C ARG A 210 8.42 9.99 3.44
N LEU A 211 7.41 9.45 2.78
CA LEU A 211 7.24 7.99 2.66
C LEU A 211 8.43 7.36 1.94
N VAL A 212 8.95 8.01 0.89
CA VAL A 212 10.19 7.58 0.20
C VAL A 212 11.39 7.66 1.14
N GLU A 213 11.55 8.74 1.91
CA GLU A 213 12.64 8.89 2.88
C GLU A 213 12.60 7.80 3.96
N ARG A 214 11.42 7.55 4.55
CA ARG A 214 11.19 6.45 5.50
C ARG A 214 11.58 5.10 4.92
N LEU A 215 11.17 4.82 3.67
CA LEU A 215 11.55 3.58 2.98
C LEU A 215 13.07 3.44 2.85
N HIS A 216 13.79 4.52 2.50
CA HIS A 216 15.26 4.47 2.40
C HIS A 216 15.93 4.23 3.76
N MET A 217 15.42 4.85 4.82
CA MET A 217 15.94 4.69 6.19
C MET A 217 15.63 3.30 6.78
N GLN A 218 14.50 2.71 6.43
CA GLN A 218 14.10 1.38 6.89
C GLN A 218 14.64 0.25 6.00
N ARG A 219 15.09 0.54 4.77
CA ARG A 219 15.65 -0.44 3.83
C ARG A 219 16.76 -1.35 4.38
N PRO A 220 17.64 -0.93 5.31
CA PRO A 220 18.60 -1.83 5.94
C PRO A 220 17.96 -2.83 6.93
N ARG A 221 16.78 -2.50 7.48
CA ARG A 221 16.02 -3.33 8.46
C ARG A 221 15.01 -4.24 7.78
N LEU A 222 14.37 -3.74 6.72
CA LEU A 222 13.59 -4.53 5.79
C LEU A 222 14.59 -5.44 5.07
N SER A 223 14.55 -6.73 5.35
CA SER A 223 15.40 -7.72 4.66
C SER A 223 15.07 -7.71 3.15
N SER A 224 15.43 -8.75 2.39
CA SER A 224 14.85 -9.01 1.07
C SER A 224 13.34 -9.33 1.11
N ASP A 225 12.62 -8.80 2.11
CA ASP A 225 11.21 -9.04 2.33
C ASP A 225 10.39 -8.33 1.24
N PRO A 226 9.32 -8.97 0.74
CA PRO A 226 8.43 -8.36 -0.23
C PRO A 226 7.68 -7.19 0.42
N VAL A 227 7.82 -5.97 -0.12
CA VAL A 227 7.21 -4.75 0.45
C VAL A 227 6.44 -3.98 -0.61
N LEU A 228 5.28 -3.44 -0.22
CA LEU A 228 4.48 -2.46 -0.94
C LEU A 228 4.24 -1.25 -0.03
N VAL A 229 4.53 -0.06 -0.52
CA VAL A 229 4.23 1.21 0.15
C VAL A 229 3.12 1.90 -0.63
N LEU A 230 2.05 2.21 0.07
CA LEU A 230 0.89 2.93 -0.43
C LEU A 230 0.87 4.34 0.15
N ASP A 231 0.63 5.33 -0.70
CA ASP A 231 0.31 6.67 -0.21
C ASP A 231 -1.09 6.70 0.41
N ARG A 232 -1.42 7.81 1.06
CA ARG A 232 -2.74 8.06 1.65
C ARG A 232 -3.93 8.02 0.69
N ALA A 233 -3.71 8.01 -0.62
CA ALA A 233 -4.76 7.84 -1.62
C ALA A 233 -4.87 6.36 -2.06
N GLY A 234 -4.17 5.44 -1.38
CA GLY A 234 -4.14 4.02 -1.73
C GLY A 234 -3.34 3.73 -3.00
N ARG A 235 -2.51 4.67 -3.47
CA ARG A 235 -1.74 4.52 -4.71
C ARG A 235 -0.35 3.97 -4.39
N ASP A 236 0.14 3.11 -5.28
CA ASP A 236 1.49 2.55 -5.19
C ASP A 236 2.53 3.67 -5.25
N LEU A 237 3.30 3.81 -4.17
CA LEU A 237 4.48 4.64 -4.12
C LEU A 237 5.73 3.82 -4.47
N PHE A 238 5.80 2.60 -3.92
CA PHE A 238 6.89 1.65 -4.16
C PHE A 238 6.39 0.22 -3.99
N ALA A 239 6.85 -0.70 -4.82
CA ALA A 239 6.61 -2.12 -4.63
C ALA A 239 7.85 -2.91 -5.08
N THR A 240 8.29 -3.86 -4.27
CA THR A 240 9.32 -4.81 -4.70
C THR A 240 8.74 -5.77 -5.74
N GLU A 241 9.60 -6.31 -6.60
CA GLU A 241 9.16 -7.29 -7.61
C GLU A 241 8.62 -8.57 -6.95
N ASP A 242 9.25 -9.00 -5.85
CA ASP A 242 8.79 -10.13 -5.04
C ASP A 242 7.38 -9.90 -4.47
N PHE A 243 7.02 -8.66 -4.08
CA PHE A 243 5.68 -8.39 -3.55
C PHE A 243 4.62 -8.62 -4.61
N ARG A 244 4.86 -8.09 -5.82
CA ARG A 244 3.94 -8.24 -6.95
C ARG A 244 3.75 -9.70 -7.36
N ARG A 245 4.80 -10.53 -7.21
CA ARG A 245 4.76 -11.97 -7.55
C ARG A 245 4.12 -12.82 -6.46
N LEU A 246 4.35 -12.49 -5.19
CA LEU A 246 3.96 -13.33 -4.05
C LEU A 246 2.61 -12.94 -3.43
N CYS A 247 2.07 -11.76 -3.75
CA CYS A 247 0.73 -11.38 -3.31
C CYS A 247 -0.31 -12.34 -3.91
N ALA A 248 -0.87 -13.21 -3.06
CA ALA A 248 -1.77 -14.28 -3.47
C ALA A 248 -3.21 -13.83 -3.68
N ASP A 249 -3.59 -12.64 -3.19
CA ASP A 249 -4.96 -12.13 -3.22
C ASP A 249 -5.02 -10.68 -3.76
N PRO A 250 -5.08 -10.51 -5.10
CA PRO A 250 -5.20 -9.20 -5.73
C PRO A 250 -6.53 -8.50 -5.43
N GLU A 251 -7.60 -9.23 -5.15
CA GLU A 251 -8.92 -8.65 -4.83
C GLU A 251 -8.90 -8.02 -3.43
N ALA A 252 -8.36 -8.72 -2.44
CA ALA A 252 -8.15 -8.16 -1.10
C ALA A 252 -7.25 -6.93 -1.14
N LEU A 253 -6.17 -6.95 -1.94
CA LEU A 253 -5.30 -5.79 -2.10
C LEU A 253 -6.04 -4.59 -2.72
N ASN A 254 -6.88 -4.81 -3.73
CA ASN A 254 -7.67 -3.72 -4.33
C ASN A 254 -8.76 -3.19 -3.37
N SER A 255 -9.39 -4.06 -2.59
CA SER A 255 -10.33 -3.66 -1.53
C SER A 255 -9.63 -2.80 -0.48
N LEU A 256 -8.43 -3.20 -0.05
CA LEU A 256 -7.59 -2.43 0.87
C LEU A 256 -7.25 -1.05 0.28
N ARG A 257 -6.82 -0.97 -0.98
CA ARG A 257 -6.53 0.31 -1.65
C ARG A 257 -7.73 1.24 -1.67
N ALA A 258 -8.93 0.71 -1.90
CA ALA A 258 -10.16 1.51 -1.92
C ALA A 258 -10.57 2.05 -0.54
N ARG A 259 -10.21 1.35 0.54
CA ARG A 259 -10.50 1.77 1.93
C ARG A 259 -9.51 2.80 2.48
N ILE A 260 -8.27 2.81 1.99
CA ILE A 260 -7.21 3.70 2.50
C ILE A 260 -7.63 5.18 2.50
N PRO A 261 -8.16 5.77 1.42
CA PRO A 261 -8.47 7.21 1.39
C PRO A 261 -9.38 7.69 2.53
N ASP A 262 -10.38 6.89 2.90
CA ASP A 262 -11.34 7.22 3.95
C ASP A 262 -10.78 6.97 5.36
N LEU A 263 -9.93 5.95 5.51
CA LEU A 263 -9.29 5.63 6.78
C LEU A 263 -8.19 6.62 7.15
N MET A 264 -7.49 7.20 6.16
CA MET A 264 -6.36 8.11 6.40
C MET A 264 -6.72 9.46 7.06
N GLU A 265 -8.00 9.73 7.30
CA GLU A 265 -8.46 10.86 8.14
C GLU A 265 -8.61 10.49 9.63
N GLN A 266 -8.43 9.22 9.98
CA GLN A 266 -8.48 8.73 11.35
C GLN A 266 -7.09 8.71 12.01
N VAL A 267 -7.07 8.46 13.33
CA VAL A 267 -5.81 8.33 14.06
C VAL A 267 -5.10 7.01 13.69
N PRO A 268 -3.75 6.96 13.71
CA PRO A 268 -2.98 5.80 13.25
C PRO A 268 -3.37 4.47 13.89
N GLU A 269 -3.76 4.48 15.16
CA GLU A 269 -4.16 3.29 15.91
C GLU A 269 -5.43 2.66 15.33
N VAL A 270 -6.43 3.49 15.01
CA VAL A 270 -7.69 2.99 14.44
C VAL A 270 -7.47 2.50 13.00
N ILE A 271 -6.62 3.18 12.24
CA ILE A 271 -6.24 2.72 10.89
C ILE A 271 -5.57 1.35 10.94
N ALA A 272 -4.63 1.16 11.89
CA ALA A 272 -3.93 -0.11 12.05
C ALA A 272 -4.91 -1.24 12.44
N GLU A 273 -5.87 -0.95 13.30
CA GLU A 273 -6.92 -1.90 13.71
C GLU A 273 -7.84 -2.26 12.53
N GLU A 274 -8.37 -1.26 11.82
CA GLU A 274 -9.28 -1.43 10.67
C GLU A 274 -8.66 -2.15 9.48
N LEU A 275 -7.35 -1.97 9.27
CA LEU A 275 -6.61 -2.63 8.21
C LEU A 275 -5.93 -3.93 8.66
N SER A 276 -6.01 -4.28 9.95
CA SER A 276 -5.46 -5.52 10.48
C SER A 276 -6.12 -6.72 9.81
N GLY A 277 -5.31 -7.60 9.22
CA GLY A 277 -5.80 -8.78 8.51
C GLY A 277 -6.56 -8.50 7.21
N ALA A 278 -6.61 -7.24 6.75
CA ALA A 278 -7.27 -6.88 5.49
C ALA A 278 -6.58 -7.52 4.26
N LEU A 279 -5.30 -7.87 4.38
CA LEU A 279 -4.57 -8.65 3.39
C LEU A 279 -3.96 -9.90 4.06
N PRO A 280 -4.46 -11.12 3.75
CA PRO A 280 -3.95 -12.35 4.34
C PRO A 280 -2.44 -12.55 4.08
N GLY A 281 -1.68 -12.86 5.14
CA GLY A 281 -0.24 -13.12 5.03
C GLY A 281 0.65 -11.86 4.91
N ALA A 282 0.05 -10.67 5.01
CA ALA A 282 0.78 -9.41 5.09
C ALA A 282 0.78 -8.85 6.51
N ASP A 283 1.92 -8.32 6.94
CA ASP A 283 2.01 -7.35 8.02
C ASP A 283 1.76 -5.95 7.47
N LEU A 284 1.07 -5.14 8.27
CA LEU A 284 0.70 -3.78 7.91
C LEU A 284 1.23 -2.81 8.96
N GLU A 285 1.96 -1.81 8.50
CA GLU A 285 2.47 -0.71 9.31
C GLU A 285 1.88 0.60 8.80
N VAL A 286 1.24 1.36 9.69
CA VAL A 286 0.78 2.72 9.38
C VAL A 286 1.95 3.67 9.59
N ILE A 287 2.32 4.40 8.53
CA ILE A 287 3.37 5.40 8.60
C ILE A 287 2.72 6.73 8.97
N ALA A 288 3.01 7.22 10.18
CA ALA A 288 2.43 8.45 10.72
C ALA A 288 3.48 9.47 11.20
N GLU A 289 3.10 10.74 11.23
CA GLU A 289 3.77 11.85 11.90
C GLU A 289 2.89 12.38 13.04
N GLY A 290 3.21 12.00 14.28
CA GLY A 290 2.32 12.26 15.41
C GLY A 290 0.99 11.55 15.20
N GLU A 291 -0.12 12.30 15.21
CA GLU A 291 -1.48 11.80 14.98
C GLU A 291 -1.89 11.78 13.49
N ASP A 292 -0.98 12.11 12.57
CA ASP A 292 -1.29 12.22 11.13
C ASP A 292 -0.77 11.03 10.32
N ALA A 293 -1.67 10.21 9.77
CA ALA A 293 -1.30 9.13 8.88
C ALA A 293 -0.91 9.64 7.49
N VAL A 294 0.27 9.22 7.04
CA VAL A 294 0.87 9.67 5.78
C VAL A 294 0.73 8.60 4.68
N GLY A 295 0.76 7.33 5.08
CA GLY A 295 0.61 6.19 4.19
C GLY A 295 0.71 4.87 4.94
N VAL A 296 0.74 3.78 4.19
CA VAL A 296 0.77 2.42 4.73
C VAL A 296 1.89 1.64 4.08
N MET A 297 2.62 0.86 4.87
CA MET A 297 3.56 -0.13 4.38
C MET A 297 3.00 -1.53 4.64
N LEU A 298 2.97 -2.33 3.58
CA LEU A 298 2.62 -3.73 3.59
C LEU A 298 3.91 -4.52 3.40
N SER A 299 4.23 -5.41 4.33
CA SER A 299 5.27 -6.41 4.14
C SER A 299 4.61 -7.78 4.08
N LEU A 300 4.84 -8.53 3.02
CA LEU A 300 4.45 -9.94 3.08
C LEU A 300 5.36 -10.57 4.12
N ARG A 301 4.77 -11.24 5.10
CA ARG A 301 5.53 -12.19 5.89
C ARG A 301 6.06 -13.17 4.86
N ARG A 302 7.35 -13.08 4.51
CA ARG A 302 8.05 -14.30 4.15
C ARG A 302 7.65 -15.24 5.27
N THR A 303 7.10 -16.40 4.93
CA THR A 303 7.32 -17.56 5.77
C THR A 303 8.83 -17.67 5.85
N ARG A 304 9.43 -16.89 6.77
CA ARG A 304 10.77 -17.05 7.23
C ARG A 304 10.75 -18.52 7.60
N PRO A 305 11.63 -19.36 7.01
CA PRO A 305 11.86 -20.65 7.62
C PRO A 305 12.08 -20.31 9.09
N VAL A 306 11.19 -20.80 9.96
CA VAL A 306 11.37 -20.76 11.40
C VAL A 306 12.85 -21.04 11.62
N PRO A 307 13.60 -20.29 12.45
CA PRO A 307 14.95 -20.71 12.80
C PRO A 307 14.79 -22.10 13.43
N VAL A 308 14.91 -23.12 12.60
CA VAL A 308 14.85 -24.51 13.00
C VAL A 308 16.11 -24.62 13.81
N ASN A 309 15.93 -24.86 15.11
CA ASN A 309 17.02 -25.26 15.99
C ASN A 309 17.94 -26.20 15.18
N PRO A 310 19.22 -25.85 14.90
CA PRO A 310 20.06 -26.58 13.94
C PRO A 310 20.17 -28.06 14.30
N GLY A 311 19.25 -28.88 13.79
CA GLY A 311 19.06 -30.28 14.22
C GLY A 311 17.60 -30.74 14.38
N ALA A 312 16.61 -29.88 14.61
CA ALA A 312 15.24 -30.30 14.93
C ALA A 312 14.49 -31.02 13.79
N GLU A 313 14.93 -30.89 12.54
CA GLU A 313 14.44 -31.74 11.44
C GLU A 313 15.13 -33.10 11.41
N LEU A 314 16.45 -33.15 11.63
CA LEU A 314 17.17 -34.41 11.77
C LEU A 314 16.67 -35.19 13.00
N ASP A 315 16.35 -34.52 14.10
CA ASP A 315 15.71 -35.11 15.29
C ASP A 315 14.31 -35.65 15.01
N ARG A 316 13.53 -34.97 14.14
CA ARG A 316 12.21 -35.45 13.72
C ARG A 316 12.32 -36.69 12.83
N ILE A 317 13.25 -36.71 11.89
CA ILE A 317 13.52 -37.86 11.02
C ILE A 317 14.05 -39.03 11.86
N ALA A 318 14.94 -38.76 12.82
CA ALA A 318 15.53 -39.76 13.72
C ALA A 318 14.50 -40.52 14.57
N ARG A 319 13.32 -39.92 14.84
CA ARG A 319 12.24 -40.58 15.60
C ARG A 319 11.50 -41.68 14.84
N ILE A 320 11.75 -41.84 13.54
CA ILE A 320 11.11 -42.87 12.70
C ILE A 320 11.57 -44.29 13.12
N GLY A 321 12.80 -44.44 13.61
CA GLY A 321 13.31 -45.70 14.14
C GLY A 321 14.83 -45.76 14.22
N PRO A 322 15.39 -46.91 14.66
CA PRO A 322 16.80 -47.02 15.04
C PRO A 322 17.78 -46.85 13.87
N VAL A 323 17.40 -47.31 12.67
CA VAL A 323 18.26 -47.22 11.48
C VAL A 323 18.31 -45.77 11.00
N THR A 324 17.14 -45.12 10.98
CA THR A 324 17.05 -43.69 10.64
C THR A 324 17.71 -42.81 11.70
N PHE A 325 17.66 -43.19 12.98
CA PHE A 325 18.35 -42.48 14.06
C PHE A 325 19.87 -42.46 13.87
N GLU A 326 20.50 -43.60 13.59
CA GLU A 326 21.94 -43.67 13.33
C GLU A 326 22.35 -42.83 12.12
N LEU A 327 21.56 -42.90 11.04
CA LEU A 327 21.78 -42.11 9.83
C LEU A 327 21.68 -40.60 10.12
N CYS A 328 20.67 -40.16 10.87
CA CYS A 328 20.51 -38.76 11.26
C CYS A 328 21.62 -38.29 12.21
N SER A 329 22.11 -39.14 13.10
CA SER A 329 23.26 -38.84 13.97
C SER A 329 24.56 -38.65 13.16
N GLN A 330 24.78 -39.48 12.14
CA GLN A 330 25.88 -39.28 11.19
C GLN A 330 25.70 -37.98 10.39
N ALA A 331 24.49 -37.73 9.87
CA ALA A 331 24.14 -36.53 9.14
C ALA A 331 24.37 -35.24 9.96
N GLN A 332 24.00 -35.25 11.24
CA GLN A 332 24.20 -34.11 12.16
C GLN A 332 25.69 -33.80 12.35
N ARG A 333 26.53 -34.82 12.56
CA ARG A 333 28.00 -34.64 12.67
C ARG A 333 28.60 -34.08 11.39
N LEU A 334 28.11 -34.55 10.23
CA LEU A 334 28.57 -34.10 8.93
C LEU A 334 28.03 -32.72 8.55
N ALA A 335 26.92 -32.26 9.12
CA ALA A 335 26.31 -30.97 8.80
C ALA A 335 27.29 -29.80 9.04
N GLY A 336 28.05 -29.83 10.14
CA GLY A 336 29.06 -28.82 10.46
C GLY A 336 30.38 -28.91 9.68
N ALA A 337 30.66 -30.03 9.02
CA ALA A 337 31.93 -30.25 8.33
C ALA A 337 31.92 -29.65 6.91
N HIS A 338 33.00 -28.98 6.50
CA HIS A 338 33.17 -28.47 5.13
C HIS A 338 33.70 -29.55 4.17
N ILE A 339 33.04 -30.71 4.15
CA ILE A 339 33.33 -31.82 3.22
C ILE A 339 32.11 -32.11 2.33
N PRO A 340 32.33 -32.53 1.08
CA PRO A 340 31.28 -33.01 0.19
C PRO A 340 30.57 -34.25 0.76
N ILE A 341 29.24 -34.26 0.73
CA ILE A 341 28.43 -35.38 1.24
C ILE A 341 27.66 -36.03 0.09
N LEU A 342 27.93 -37.31 -0.15
CA LEU A 342 27.21 -38.16 -1.09
C LEU A 342 26.12 -38.95 -0.35
N ILE A 343 24.86 -38.74 -0.74
CA ILE A 343 23.69 -39.44 -0.23
C ILE A 343 23.22 -40.44 -1.28
N GLU A 344 23.28 -41.72 -0.94
CA GLU A 344 22.85 -42.83 -1.79
C GLU A 344 21.60 -43.51 -1.26
N GLY A 345 20.83 -44.12 -2.15
CA GLY A 345 19.65 -44.91 -1.79
C GLY A 345 18.65 -44.95 -2.93
N GLU A 346 17.69 -45.86 -2.87
CA GLU A 346 16.73 -46.06 -3.97
C GLU A 346 15.85 -44.82 -4.23
N THR A 347 15.26 -44.76 -5.42
CA THR A 347 14.27 -43.72 -5.74
C THR A 347 13.13 -43.76 -4.72
N GLY A 348 12.74 -42.60 -4.20
CA GLY A 348 11.67 -42.50 -3.19
C GLY A 348 12.08 -42.75 -1.74
N THR A 349 13.34 -43.05 -1.42
CA THR A 349 13.79 -43.23 -0.01
C THR A 349 13.91 -41.94 0.81
N GLY A 350 13.65 -40.77 0.20
CA GLY A 350 13.71 -39.48 0.87
C GLY A 350 15.07 -38.77 0.83
N LYS A 351 15.96 -39.12 -0.11
CA LYS A 351 17.30 -38.50 -0.26
C LYS A 351 17.30 -36.97 -0.26
N THR A 352 16.39 -36.36 -1.01
CA THR A 352 16.25 -34.89 -1.09
C THR A 352 15.88 -34.29 0.26
N PHE A 353 14.97 -34.92 1.00
CA PHE A 353 14.59 -34.48 2.33
C PHE A 353 15.77 -34.55 3.31
N LEU A 354 16.57 -35.63 3.27
CA LEU A 354 17.77 -35.74 4.08
C LEU A 354 18.82 -34.67 3.73
N ALA A 355 19.04 -34.38 2.45
CA ALA A 355 19.95 -33.31 2.02
C ALA A 355 19.51 -31.92 2.50
N GLN A 356 18.21 -31.62 2.42
CA GLN A 356 17.65 -30.36 2.93
C GLN A 356 17.78 -30.26 4.46
N ALA A 357 17.55 -31.36 5.18
CA ALA A 357 17.72 -31.42 6.63
C ALA A 357 19.19 -31.20 7.04
N ILE A 358 20.14 -31.79 6.31
CA ILE A 358 21.59 -31.57 6.50
C ILE A 358 21.96 -30.10 6.25
N HIS A 359 21.43 -29.48 5.19
CA HIS A 359 21.65 -28.05 4.91
C HIS A 359 21.15 -27.18 6.05
N ARG A 360 19.91 -27.40 6.51
CA ARG A 360 19.31 -26.64 7.62
C ARG A 360 20.02 -26.86 8.96
N ALA A 361 20.70 -27.98 9.15
CA ALA A 361 21.53 -28.26 10.33
C ALA A 361 22.97 -27.75 10.18
N SER A 362 23.36 -27.23 9.02
CA SER A 362 24.72 -26.75 8.75
C SER A 362 24.88 -25.26 9.10
N PRO A 363 26.13 -24.75 9.24
CA PRO A 363 26.38 -23.32 9.40
C PRO A 363 25.85 -22.46 8.24
N GLN A 364 25.59 -23.07 7.08
CA GLN A 364 25.03 -22.46 5.87
C GLN A 364 23.49 -22.43 5.86
N ALA A 365 22.82 -22.80 6.95
CA ALA A 365 21.36 -22.93 6.99
C ALA A 365 20.60 -21.66 6.55
N SER A 366 21.19 -20.47 6.74
CA SER A 366 20.61 -19.20 6.32
C SER A 366 20.71 -18.92 4.81
N GLY A 367 21.62 -19.59 4.10
CA GLY A 367 21.79 -19.41 2.67
C GLY A 367 20.90 -20.32 1.84
N ARG A 368 20.91 -20.06 0.53
CA ARG A 368 20.07 -20.76 -0.45
C ARG A 368 20.51 -22.22 -0.60
N PHE A 369 19.53 -23.12 -0.80
CA PHE A 369 19.75 -24.51 -1.18
C PHE A 369 19.42 -24.66 -2.67
N GLU A 370 20.44 -24.71 -3.52
CA GLU A 370 20.24 -24.89 -4.96
C GLU A 370 20.39 -26.35 -5.36
N MET A 371 19.44 -26.86 -6.14
CA MET A 371 19.54 -28.18 -6.77
C MET A 371 19.91 -28.07 -8.26
N LEU A 372 20.93 -28.83 -8.66
CA LEU A 372 21.30 -29.00 -10.06
C LEU A 372 21.04 -30.44 -10.49
N ASN A 373 20.11 -30.63 -11.44
CA ASN A 373 19.87 -31.94 -12.01
C ASN A 373 20.94 -32.26 -13.08
N CYS A 374 21.80 -33.23 -12.80
CA CYS A 374 22.91 -33.57 -13.68
C CYS A 374 22.49 -34.40 -14.90
N SER A 375 21.30 -35.04 -14.86
CA SER A 375 20.79 -35.83 -16.01
C SER A 375 20.38 -34.96 -17.21
N THR A 376 20.14 -33.66 -17.00
CA THR A 376 19.77 -32.72 -18.06
C THR A 376 20.99 -32.07 -18.74
N LEU A 377 22.21 -32.47 -18.38
CA LEU A 377 23.44 -31.95 -18.97
C LEU A 377 23.72 -32.67 -20.30
N THR A 378 23.32 -32.08 -21.43
CA THR A 378 23.50 -32.67 -22.78
C THR A 378 24.57 -31.94 -23.60
N HIS A 379 24.98 -32.53 -24.74
CA HIS A 379 25.96 -31.96 -25.68
C HIS A 379 25.47 -30.65 -26.35
N GLU A 380 24.16 -30.45 -26.54
CA GLU A 380 23.57 -29.16 -26.95
C GLU A 380 23.58 -28.13 -25.81
N GLY A 381 23.37 -28.58 -24.57
CA GLY A 381 23.56 -27.77 -23.37
C GLY A 381 25.00 -27.29 -23.17
N LEU A 382 25.99 -28.04 -23.67
CA LEU A 382 27.42 -27.70 -23.69
C LEU A 382 27.72 -26.43 -24.51
N ARG A 383 26.92 -26.15 -25.55
CA ARG A 383 27.05 -24.96 -26.42
C ARG A 383 26.40 -23.72 -25.78
N GLU A 384 25.25 -23.88 -25.14
CA GLU A 384 24.66 -22.82 -24.31
C GLU A 384 25.47 -22.57 -23.02
N ASP A 385 26.26 -23.54 -22.57
CA ASP A 385 27.08 -23.47 -21.37
C ASP A 385 28.17 -22.40 -21.40
N LEU A 386 28.76 -22.14 -22.57
CA LEU A 386 29.70 -21.03 -22.77
C LEU A 386 29.01 -19.67 -22.54
N ALA A 387 27.71 -19.54 -22.81
CA ALA A 387 26.91 -18.36 -22.49
C ALA A 387 26.32 -18.39 -21.07
N ARG A 388 26.20 -19.58 -20.45
CA ARG A 388 25.79 -19.76 -19.05
C ARG A 388 26.95 -19.71 -18.07
N GLU A 389 28.20 -19.75 -18.50
CA GLU A 389 29.38 -19.63 -17.63
C GLU A 389 29.35 -18.34 -16.81
N THR A 390 28.86 -17.24 -17.41
CA THR A 390 28.60 -15.97 -16.72
C THR A 390 27.44 -16.08 -15.70
N ARG A 391 26.36 -16.79 -16.04
CA ARG A 391 25.20 -17.00 -15.15
C ARG A 391 25.49 -17.97 -14.00
N ARG A 392 26.27 -19.03 -14.25
CA ARG A 392 26.71 -19.99 -13.24
C ARG A 392 27.77 -19.39 -12.32
N SER A 393 28.69 -18.60 -12.85
CA SER A 393 29.62 -17.84 -12.02
C SER A 393 28.84 -16.88 -11.11
N ALA A 394 27.85 -16.15 -11.63
CA ALA A 394 26.98 -15.30 -10.81
C ALA A 394 26.17 -16.09 -9.76
N MET A 395 25.64 -17.27 -10.12
CA MET A 395 24.94 -18.15 -9.17
C MET A 395 25.88 -18.65 -8.06
N LEU A 396 27.10 -19.06 -8.40
CA LEU A 396 28.11 -19.50 -7.44
C LEU A 396 28.63 -18.35 -6.58
N GLU A 397 28.76 -17.15 -7.13
CA GLU A 397 29.09 -15.93 -6.39
C GLU A 397 27.98 -15.60 -5.38
N GLN A 398 26.71 -15.63 -5.80
CA GLN A 398 25.58 -15.46 -4.88
C GLN A 398 25.54 -16.53 -3.78
N LEU A 399 25.83 -17.80 -4.10
CA LEU A 399 25.91 -18.88 -3.12
C LEU A 399 27.10 -18.72 -2.17
N ALA A 400 28.23 -18.21 -2.67
CA ALA A 400 29.42 -17.92 -1.88
C ALA A 400 29.22 -16.72 -0.94
N GLU A 401 28.57 -15.65 -1.40
CA GLU A 401 28.27 -14.45 -0.61
C GLU A 401 27.21 -14.70 0.47
N SER A 402 26.17 -15.47 0.14
CA SER A 402 25.05 -15.75 1.06
C SER A 402 25.29 -16.93 2.00
N GLY A 403 26.35 -17.73 1.77
CA GLY A 403 26.66 -18.94 2.53
C GLY A 403 25.56 -20.01 2.40
N GLY A 404 25.48 -20.69 1.25
CA GLY A 404 24.44 -21.67 0.93
C GLY A 404 24.92 -23.10 0.66
N ALA A 405 24.07 -23.92 0.04
CA ALA A 405 24.38 -25.28 -0.39
C ALA A 405 24.10 -25.49 -1.88
N LEU A 406 24.99 -26.24 -2.54
CA LEU A 406 24.80 -26.78 -3.88
C LEU A 406 24.54 -28.29 -3.77
N CYS A 407 23.41 -28.75 -4.28
CA CYS A 407 23.00 -30.15 -4.28
C CYS A 407 22.94 -30.69 -5.71
N LEU A 408 23.77 -31.69 -6.02
CA LEU A 408 23.81 -32.35 -7.32
C LEU A 408 22.85 -33.55 -7.33
N ASP A 409 21.79 -33.50 -8.14
CA ASP A 409 20.86 -34.63 -8.31
C ASP A 409 21.29 -35.52 -9.48
N ARG A 410 21.43 -36.82 -9.19
CA ARG A 410 21.80 -37.88 -10.15
C ARG A 410 23.09 -37.59 -10.93
N PRO A 411 24.23 -37.32 -10.27
CA PRO A 411 25.52 -37.11 -10.97
C PRO A 411 25.94 -38.35 -11.78
N GLY A 412 25.59 -39.57 -11.36
CA GLY A 412 25.88 -40.80 -12.12
C GLY A 412 25.11 -40.93 -13.44
N ALA A 413 24.06 -40.14 -13.65
CA ALA A 413 23.31 -40.09 -14.92
C ALA A 413 23.86 -39.02 -15.89
N THR A 414 24.99 -38.39 -15.56
CA THR A 414 25.63 -37.38 -16.42
C THR A 414 26.25 -38.07 -17.65
N PRO A 415 25.91 -37.66 -18.88
CA PRO A 415 26.57 -38.16 -20.08
C PRO A 415 28.09 -37.98 -20.03
N SER A 416 28.85 -38.95 -20.52
CA SER A 416 30.33 -38.97 -20.42
C SER A 416 30.99 -37.68 -20.95
N GLU A 417 30.42 -37.09 -22.00
CA GLU A 417 30.89 -35.84 -22.62
C GLU A 417 30.68 -34.62 -21.69
N ALA A 418 29.61 -34.61 -20.89
CA ALA A 418 29.25 -33.54 -19.97
C ALA A 418 29.92 -33.68 -18.58
N GLN A 419 30.54 -34.83 -18.28
CA GLN A 419 31.26 -35.04 -17.02
C GLN A 419 32.44 -34.07 -16.84
N LYS A 420 33.05 -33.58 -17.94
CA LYS A 420 34.09 -32.52 -17.89
C LYS A 420 33.54 -31.20 -17.35
N LEU A 421 32.32 -30.81 -17.72
CA LEU A 421 31.68 -29.59 -17.22
C LEU A 421 31.36 -29.71 -15.73
N LEU A 422 30.85 -30.87 -15.31
CA LEU A 422 30.58 -31.14 -13.90
C LEU A 422 31.88 -31.05 -13.08
N LEU A 423 33.00 -31.53 -13.64
CA LEU A 423 34.31 -31.43 -13.01
C LEU A 423 34.75 -29.97 -12.85
N SER A 424 34.63 -29.16 -13.90
CA SER A 424 34.94 -27.72 -13.86
C SER A 424 34.05 -26.97 -12.86
N LEU A 425 32.77 -27.31 -12.77
CA LEU A 425 31.87 -26.75 -11.76
C LEU A 425 32.34 -27.07 -10.34
N LEU A 426 32.73 -28.33 -10.09
CA LEU A 426 33.24 -28.75 -8.79
C LEU A 426 34.57 -28.06 -8.44
N GLU A 427 35.43 -27.79 -9.43
CA GLU A 427 36.67 -27.01 -9.22
C GLU A 427 36.37 -25.56 -8.85
N GLN A 428 35.40 -24.95 -9.52
CA GLN A 428 34.95 -23.59 -9.19
C GLN A 428 34.34 -23.50 -7.79
N VAL A 429 33.55 -24.50 -7.39
CA VAL A 429 32.99 -24.62 -6.03
C VAL A 429 34.10 -24.87 -5.02
N SER A 430 35.09 -25.72 -5.33
CA SER A 430 36.20 -26.05 -4.44
C SER A 430 37.17 -24.88 -4.26
N ALA A 431 37.45 -24.11 -5.31
CA ALA A 431 38.23 -22.87 -5.24
C ALA A 431 37.55 -21.83 -4.36
N ARG A 432 36.22 -21.83 -4.36
CA ARG A 432 35.36 -21.01 -3.49
C ARG A 432 34.97 -21.72 -2.19
N ALA A 433 35.44 -22.94 -1.92
CA ALA A 433 34.99 -23.68 -0.72
C ALA A 433 35.51 -23.06 0.59
N ARG A 434 36.58 -22.24 0.50
CA ARG A 434 37.01 -21.37 1.60
C ARG A 434 35.98 -20.28 1.97
N THR A 435 34.96 -20.05 1.13
CA THR A 435 33.90 -19.04 1.31
C THR A 435 32.56 -19.62 1.76
N GLY A 436 32.49 -20.92 2.10
CA GLY A 436 31.35 -21.45 2.87
C GLY A 436 30.19 -22.06 2.07
N ILE A 437 30.41 -22.60 0.87
CA ILE A 437 29.38 -23.38 0.15
C ILE A 437 29.38 -24.84 0.64
N LYS A 438 28.21 -25.37 1.02
CA LYS A 438 28.02 -26.79 1.35
C LYS A 438 27.73 -27.61 0.09
N LEU A 439 28.51 -28.65 -0.18
CA LEU A 439 28.31 -29.53 -1.35
C LEU A 439 27.62 -30.83 -0.95
N LEU A 440 26.47 -31.11 -1.58
CA LEU A 440 25.66 -32.32 -1.40
C LEU A 440 25.47 -33.01 -2.76
N SER A 441 25.37 -34.34 -2.77
CA SER A 441 25.05 -35.12 -3.99
C SER A 441 24.05 -36.21 -3.69
N LEU A 442 23.11 -36.44 -4.60
CA LEU A 442 22.05 -37.44 -4.48
C LEU A 442 22.20 -38.47 -5.60
N SER A 443 22.42 -39.73 -5.24
CA SER A 443 22.48 -40.82 -6.22
C SER A 443 21.51 -41.94 -5.89
N SER A 444 20.87 -42.46 -6.94
CA SER A 444 20.01 -43.65 -6.87
C SER A 444 20.79 -44.95 -7.10
N THR A 445 21.91 -44.87 -7.82
CA THR A 445 22.85 -45.97 -8.08
C THR A 445 24.16 -45.73 -7.32
N PRO A 446 24.85 -46.78 -6.83
CA PRO A 446 26.16 -46.63 -6.21
C PRO A 446 27.15 -45.99 -7.18
N LEU A 447 27.70 -44.82 -6.84
CA LEU A 447 28.63 -44.12 -7.76
C LEU A 447 29.98 -44.82 -7.86
N TYR A 448 30.36 -45.58 -6.84
CA TYR A 448 31.59 -46.37 -6.84
C TYR A 448 31.55 -47.48 -7.90
N GLU A 449 30.44 -48.20 -8.01
CA GLU A 449 30.25 -49.23 -9.06
C GLU A 449 30.23 -48.60 -10.45
N ALA A 450 29.54 -47.46 -10.62
CA ALA A 450 29.55 -46.73 -11.87
C ALA A 450 30.96 -46.24 -12.27
N MET A 451 31.83 -45.98 -11.29
CA MET A 451 33.23 -45.63 -11.52
C MET A 451 34.07 -46.83 -11.96
N GLU A 452 33.97 -47.95 -11.25
CA GLU A 452 34.68 -49.20 -11.59
C GLU A 452 34.30 -49.70 -13.00
N GLU A 453 33.03 -49.55 -13.38
CA GLU A 453 32.54 -49.90 -14.72
C GLU A 453 32.90 -48.87 -15.82
N GLY A 454 33.64 -47.81 -15.48
CA GLY A 454 34.07 -46.76 -16.42
C GLY A 454 32.95 -45.83 -16.91
N ARG A 455 31.74 -45.92 -16.34
CA ARG A 455 30.59 -45.07 -16.67
C ARG A 455 30.65 -43.69 -16.00
N PHE A 456 31.40 -43.56 -14.91
CA PHE A 456 31.59 -42.33 -14.16
C PHE A 456 33.07 -42.08 -13.88
N ARG A 457 33.57 -40.86 -14.08
CA ARG A 457 34.99 -40.58 -13.86
C ARG A 457 35.36 -40.67 -12.37
N GLY A 458 36.52 -41.27 -12.10
CA GLY A 458 37.04 -41.41 -10.74
C GLY A 458 37.36 -40.08 -10.05
N ASP A 459 37.83 -39.08 -10.80
CA ASP A 459 38.10 -37.74 -10.25
C ASP A 459 36.84 -37.03 -9.74
N LEU A 460 35.70 -37.21 -10.42
CA LEU A 460 34.39 -36.77 -9.93
C LEU A 460 33.98 -37.53 -8.68
N TYR A 461 34.13 -38.85 -8.67
CA TYR A 461 33.74 -39.68 -7.52
C TYR A 461 34.45 -39.22 -6.24
N TYR A 462 35.78 -39.12 -6.25
CA TYR A 462 36.54 -38.71 -5.06
C TYR A 462 36.25 -37.29 -4.59
N ARG A 463 35.82 -36.39 -5.49
CA ARG A 463 35.39 -35.03 -5.13
C ARG A 463 33.98 -34.96 -4.56
N LEU A 464 33.09 -35.88 -4.93
CA LEU A 464 31.71 -35.92 -4.42
C LEU A 464 31.57 -36.77 -3.15
N ALA A 465 32.32 -37.86 -3.05
CA ALA A 465 32.21 -38.86 -2.00
C ALA A 465 33.16 -38.58 -0.81
N GLY A 466 33.21 -37.33 -0.32
CA GLY A 466 34.02 -36.97 0.86
C GLY A 466 33.51 -37.63 2.15
N ALA A 467 32.18 -37.63 2.34
CA ALA A 467 31.48 -38.49 3.27
C ALA A 467 30.30 -39.15 2.57
N ARG A 468 30.02 -40.41 2.90
CA ARG A 468 28.96 -41.20 2.26
C ARG A 468 27.88 -41.54 3.29
N LEU A 469 26.63 -41.20 2.95
CA LEU A 469 25.43 -41.56 3.70
C LEU A 469 24.56 -42.45 2.83
N VAL A 470 24.23 -43.65 3.32
CA VAL A 470 23.39 -44.60 2.58
C VAL A 470 22.04 -44.71 3.26
N ILE A 471 20.97 -44.42 2.53
CA ILE A 471 19.59 -44.57 2.99
C ILE A 471 19.08 -45.96 2.59
N PRO A 472 18.92 -46.89 3.54
CA PRO A 472 18.41 -48.23 3.24
C PRO A 472 16.93 -48.18 2.82
N PRO A 473 16.51 -49.03 1.86
CA PRO A 473 15.12 -49.10 1.44
C PRO A 473 14.23 -49.65 2.55
N LEU A 474 12.93 -49.28 2.56
CA LEU A 474 12.02 -49.64 3.66
C LEU A 474 11.93 -51.16 3.92
N ARG A 475 12.14 -51.99 2.90
CA ARG A 475 12.13 -53.47 3.01
C ARG A 475 13.20 -54.04 3.95
N THR A 476 14.31 -53.32 4.20
CA THR A 476 15.37 -53.72 5.14
C THR A 476 15.24 -53.07 6.51
N ARG A 477 14.28 -52.16 6.68
CA ARG A 477 13.96 -51.46 7.94
C ARG A 477 12.48 -51.59 8.29
N ARG A 478 11.98 -52.83 8.30
CA ARG A 478 10.56 -53.15 8.48
C ARG A 478 9.97 -52.61 9.79
N GLN A 479 10.78 -52.50 10.85
CA GLN A 479 10.38 -51.91 12.12
C GLN A 479 10.01 -50.41 12.04
N GLU A 480 10.38 -49.72 10.96
CA GLU A 480 10.05 -48.30 10.73
C GLU A 480 8.77 -48.12 9.89
N ILE A 481 8.10 -49.22 9.54
CA ILE A 481 6.83 -49.21 8.83
C ILE A 481 5.73 -49.28 9.89
N ILE A 482 4.93 -48.21 10.00
CA ILE A 482 3.77 -48.19 10.90
C ILE A 482 2.80 -49.31 10.45
N PRO A 483 2.46 -50.28 11.32
CA PRO A 483 1.43 -51.25 11.00
C PRO A 483 0.12 -50.51 10.75
N ARG A 484 -0.52 -50.77 9.61
CA ARG A 484 -1.86 -50.25 9.32
C ARG A 484 -2.92 -50.95 10.15
#